data_AF-A0A8T5GMC7-F1
#
_entry.id   AF-A0A8T5GMC7-F1
#
_cell.length_a   1.000
_cell.length_b   1.000
_cell.length_c   1.000
_cell.angle_alpha   90.00
_cell.angle_beta   90.00
_cell.angle_gamma   90.00
#
_symmetry.space_group_name_H-M   'P 1'
#
loop_
_entity.id
_entity.type
_entity.pdbx_description
1 polymer ?
#
loop_
_entity_poly.entity_id
_entity_poly.type
_entity_poly.pdbx_seq_one_letter_code
_entity_poly.pdbx_strand_id
1 'polypeptide(L)'
;MKSKHIVVILVLLVVVLAFSVYSAPIDLEESCTANEECESFCELNYLDEGICYCNEAGLCIWDPEAESATTEPVDSVVNVTVPDVNATIETNITNETVETIAVSTVYEETITELQQQITSLQGNGTATQQRLATLEQSVSTLLTQMNSLNTNVESINTIQSQIQQDLSGNINDISTGLAGLQLDVETTQSDIISVEESANTTRTIAYILLFIVILIAGIGGVYYITRKGSSKSTKPKIVNYITQHIKQGQKYPTIKNALLKAGWSEPEIEHAYKSTLKHNYQQYLQRSGKTSQTTQTQRRSTSTPQQGIDKKKVAVIAVFSILIIIGAFFIIKGVTTGHAIYFQTEAELSTSMKSVLEKNIENNVFYDKVDKIHMCVQVQDGENSASYHVVKINGKHTFVEAQEPCDYLPPFDVGAKFTNWKSFESVMKSPTCNSLRKAHSNEEVYVLPSKYVLQGFELNKNEKYSPFCNALKTCLVEKELAAIGITC
;
A
#
# COMPACT_ATOMS: atom_id res chain seq x y z
N MET A 1 -17.44 22.94 -26.69
CA MET A 1 -16.33 22.11 -26.15
C MET A 1 -15.88 22.48 -24.72
N LYS A 2 -16.33 23.59 -24.11
CA LYS A 2 -15.84 24.01 -22.78
C LYS A 2 -16.45 23.27 -21.57
N SER A 3 -17.63 22.65 -21.67
CA SER A 3 -18.29 22.06 -20.49
C SER A 3 -17.75 20.67 -20.09
N LYS A 4 -17.10 19.93 -21.01
CA LYS A 4 -16.60 18.58 -20.71
C LYS A 4 -15.34 18.59 -19.82
N HIS A 5 -14.52 19.63 -19.89
CA HIS A 5 -13.33 19.76 -19.04
C HIS A 5 -13.67 20.17 -17.60
N ILE A 6 -14.76 20.93 -17.42
CA ILE A 6 -15.22 21.34 -16.08
C ILE A 6 -15.70 20.14 -15.27
N VAL A 7 -16.45 19.22 -15.90
CA VAL A 7 -16.95 18.00 -15.22
C VAL A 7 -15.80 17.08 -14.81
N VAL A 8 -14.77 16.93 -15.65
CA VAL A 8 -13.61 16.08 -15.33
C VAL A 8 -12.78 16.66 -14.17
N ILE A 9 -12.60 17.99 -14.13
CA ILE A 9 -11.90 18.65 -13.02
C ILE A 9 -12.70 18.53 -11.71
N LEU A 10 -14.03 18.66 -11.78
CA LEU A 10 -14.89 18.54 -10.60
C LEU A 10 -14.91 17.12 -10.02
N VAL A 11 -14.91 16.10 -10.89
CA VAL A 11 -14.82 14.69 -10.46
C VAL A 11 -13.45 14.40 -9.84
N LEU A 12 -12.35 14.89 -10.43
CA LEU A 12 -11.01 14.75 -9.85
C LEU A 12 -10.88 15.43 -8.49
N LEU A 13 -11.50 16.60 -8.32
CA LEU A 13 -11.43 17.37 -7.09
C LEU A 13 -12.26 16.73 -5.96
N VAL A 14 -13.41 16.12 -6.30
CA VAL A 14 -14.21 15.32 -5.36
C VAL A 14 -13.48 14.02 -4.97
N VAL A 15 -12.78 13.38 -5.90
CA VAL A 15 -11.97 12.18 -5.60
C VAL A 15 -10.79 12.54 -4.70
N VAL A 16 -10.06 13.63 -4.98
CA VAL A 16 -8.94 14.06 -4.12
C VAL A 16 -9.43 14.45 -2.72
N LEU A 17 -10.56 15.15 -2.61
CA LEU A 17 -11.15 15.50 -1.31
C LEU A 17 -11.67 14.27 -0.56
N ALA A 18 -12.21 13.26 -1.25
CA ALA A 18 -12.64 12.01 -0.63
C ALA A 18 -11.44 11.16 -0.12
N PHE A 19 -10.27 11.26 -0.75
CA PHE A 19 -9.06 10.57 -0.28
C PHE A 19 -8.31 11.33 0.81
N SER A 20 -8.38 12.66 0.88
CA SER A 20 -7.71 13.45 1.92
C SER A 20 -8.38 13.45 3.30
N VAL A 21 -9.59 12.91 3.43
CA VAL A 21 -10.32 12.83 4.72
C VAL A 21 -10.08 11.49 5.44
N TYR A 22 -9.35 10.55 4.84
CA TYR A 22 -9.10 9.21 5.41
C TYR A 22 -7.75 9.02 6.11
N SER A 23 -6.96 10.06 6.32
CA SER A 23 -5.76 9.99 7.16
C SER A 23 -6.01 10.65 8.51
N ALA A 24 -6.85 10.03 9.33
CA ALA A 24 -6.74 10.20 10.78
C ALA A 24 -5.47 9.45 11.23
N PRO A 25 -4.70 9.96 12.21
CA PRO A 25 -3.71 9.14 12.88
C PRO A 25 -4.45 7.91 13.44
N ILE A 26 -3.95 6.72 13.10
CA ILE A 26 -4.41 5.49 13.72
C ILE A 26 -3.88 5.58 15.15
N ASP A 27 -4.71 6.03 16.09
CA ASP A 27 -4.51 5.67 17.49
C ASP A 27 -4.69 4.15 17.55
N LEU A 28 -3.56 3.43 17.55
CA LEU A 28 -3.52 2.02 17.89
C LEU A 28 -3.84 1.90 19.38
N GLU A 29 -5.11 2.06 19.74
CA GLU A 29 -5.65 1.49 20.97
C GLU A 29 -5.66 -0.03 20.78
N GLU A 30 -4.52 -0.66 21.07
CA GLU A 30 -4.33 -2.10 20.91
C GLU A 30 -5.13 -2.82 21.99
N SER A 31 -6.25 -3.39 21.57
CA SER A 31 -7.13 -4.13 22.46
C SER A 31 -6.51 -5.46 22.88
N CYS A 32 -6.57 -5.80 24.15
CA CYS A 32 -6.03 -7.04 24.74
C CYS A 32 -7.11 -7.79 25.54
N THR A 33 -6.88 -9.09 25.73
CA THR A 33 -7.72 -9.97 26.54
C THR A 33 -6.97 -10.62 27.70
N ALA A 34 -5.63 -10.59 27.67
CA ALA A 34 -4.75 -11.10 28.72
C ALA A 34 -3.46 -10.28 28.79
N ASN A 35 -2.81 -10.26 29.97
CA ASN A 35 -1.55 -9.54 30.19
C ASN A 35 -0.42 -10.01 29.26
N GLU A 36 -0.40 -11.31 28.93
CA GLU A 36 0.58 -11.93 28.04
C GLU A 36 0.55 -11.34 26.62
N GLU A 37 -0.61 -10.85 26.16
CA GLU A 37 -0.75 -10.18 24.85
C GLU A 37 -0.08 -8.79 24.87
N CYS A 38 -0.01 -8.15 26.04
CA CYS A 38 0.59 -6.83 26.23
C CYS A 38 2.10 -6.85 26.42
N GLU A 39 2.67 -7.95 26.95
CA GLU A 39 4.11 -8.08 27.14
C GLU A 39 4.89 -7.82 25.83
N SER A 40 4.42 -8.34 24.69
CA SER A 40 5.08 -8.07 23.40
C SER A 40 4.95 -6.63 22.93
N PHE A 41 3.85 -5.95 23.26
CA PHE A 41 3.66 -4.55 22.88
C PHE A 41 4.62 -3.64 23.66
N CYS A 42 4.83 -3.93 24.94
CA CYS A 42 5.79 -3.19 25.75
C CYS A 42 7.25 -3.55 25.45
N GLU A 43 7.55 -4.81 25.11
CA GLU A 43 8.87 -5.22 24.60
C GLU A 43 9.26 -4.43 23.33
N LEU A 44 8.30 -4.14 22.44
CA LEU A 44 8.53 -3.38 21.21
C LEU A 44 8.86 -1.89 21.44
N ASN A 45 8.44 -1.32 22.57
CA ASN A 45 8.55 0.12 22.85
C ASN A 45 9.75 0.50 23.73
N TYR A 46 10.68 -0.44 24.00
CA TYR A 46 11.90 -0.20 24.82
C TYR A 46 11.60 0.34 26.22
N LEU A 47 10.52 -0.16 26.82
CA LEU A 47 10.11 0.23 28.16
C LEU A 47 10.76 -0.72 29.17
N ASP A 48 12.06 -0.55 29.39
CA ASP A 48 12.94 -1.49 30.10
C ASP A 48 12.67 -1.61 31.62
N GLU A 49 11.89 -0.69 32.21
CA GLU A 49 11.58 -0.66 33.64
C GLU A 49 10.07 -0.43 33.86
N GLY A 50 9.28 -1.49 33.89
CA GLY A 50 7.85 -1.44 34.24
C GLY A 50 7.11 -2.75 33.92
N ILE A 51 5.87 -2.87 34.41
CA ILE A 51 5.00 -4.02 34.11
C ILE A 51 4.02 -3.61 33.02
N CYS A 52 3.94 -4.42 31.97
CA CYS A 52 2.89 -4.28 30.96
C CYS A 52 1.73 -5.21 31.29
N TYR A 53 0.52 -4.69 31.35
CA TYR A 53 -0.66 -5.50 31.63
C TYR A 53 -1.87 -5.03 30.85
N CYS A 54 -2.83 -5.94 30.68
CA CYS A 54 -4.10 -5.65 30.04
C CYS A 54 -5.06 -5.10 31.09
N ASN A 55 -5.49 -3.86 30.93
CA ASN A 55 -6.44 -3.26 31.88
C ASN A 55 -7.87 -3.83 31.70
N GLU A 56 -8.79 -3.49 32.59
CA GLU A 56 -10.20 -3.94 32.52
C GLU A 56 -10.94 -3.42 31.27
N ALA A 57 -10.46 -2.35 30.64
CA ALA A 57 -10.99 -1.84 29.38
C ALA A 57 -10.48 -2.63 28.16
N GLY A 58 -9.62 -3.63 28.38
CA GLY A 58 -8.99 -4.41 27.33
C GLY A 58 -7.97 -3.59 26.56
N LEU A 59 -7.18 -2.73 27.21
CA LEU A 59 -6.09 -1.95 26.61
C LEU A 59 -4.76 -2.28 27.29
N CYS A 60 -3.69 -2.38 26.51
CA CYS A 60 -2.35 -2.57 27.05
C CYS A 60 -1.85 -1.28 27.71
N ILE A 61 -1.56 -1.35 29.01
CA ILE A 61 -1.00 -0.26 29.80
C ILE A 61 0.40 -0.67 30.26
N TRP A 62 1.33 0.27 30.12
CA TRP A 62 2.64 0.20 30.76
C TRP A 62 2.64 1.00 32.05
N ASP A 63 3.02 0.35 33.15
CA ASP A 63 3.17 0.98 34.45
C ASP A 63 4.65 0.93 34.90
N PRO A 64 5.36 2.06 34.88
CA PRO A 64 6.75 2.14 35.34
C PRO A 64 6.92 2.00 36.85
N GLU A 65 5.86 2.26 37.63
CA GLU A 65 5.91 2.29 39.10
C GLU A 65 5.37 0.99 39.71
N ALA A 66 4.85 0.08 38.90
CA ALA A 66 4.48 -1.26 39.32
C ALA A 66 5.75 -2.05 39.66
N GLU A 67 6.24 -1.91 40.90
CA GLU A 67 7.23 -2.82 41.46
C GLU A 67 6.72 -4.25 41.26
N SER A 68 7.56 -5.11 40.68
CA SER A 68 7.30 -6.55 40.56
C SER A 68 6.92 -7.07 41.93
N ALA A 69 5.61 -7.20 42.17
CA ALA A 69 5.07 -7.85 43.34
C ALA A 69 5.32 -9.35 43.16
N THR A 70 6.60 -9.75 43.23
CA THR A 70 6.99 -11.12 43.48
C THR A 70 6.36 -11.48 44.81
N THR A 71 5.29 -12.26 44.72
CA THR A 71 4.63 -12.90 45.84
C THR A 71 5.58 -13.96 46.40
N GLU A 72 6.61 -13.51 47.12
CA GLU A 72 7.28 -14.39 48.06
C GLU A 72 6.35 -14.60 49.27
N PRO A 73 6.09 -15.85 49.69
CA PRO A 73 5.31 -16.12 50.88
C PRO A 73 6.12 -15.67 52.10
N VAL A 74 5.72 -14.56 52.71
CA VAL A 74 6.30 -14.07 53.97
C VAL A 74 5.83 -14.98 55.12
N ASP A 75 6.58 -16.07 55.33
CA ASP A 75 6.66 -16.73 56.63
C ASP A 75 7.63 -15.93 57.51
N SER A 76 7.13 -14.90 58.19
CA SER A 76 7.86 -14.21 59.26
C SER A 76 6.90 -13.70 60.32
N VAL A 77 6.59 -14.60 61.25
CA VAL A 77 6.03 -14.28 62.56
C VAL A 77 7.05 -13.43 63.31
N VAL A 78 6.92 -12.10 63.24
CA VAL A 78 7.63 -11.19 64.14
C VAL A 78 6.96 -11.27 65.50
N ASN A 79 7.56 -12.07 66.38
CA ASN A 79 7.19 -12.16 67.78
C ASN A 79 7.70 -10.90 68.48
N VAL A 80 6.84 -9.88 68.61
CA VAL A 80 7.11 -8.67 69.38
C VAL A 80 7.05 -9.03 70.87
N THR A 81 8.19 -9.35 71.46
CA THR A 81 8.35 -9.38 72.92
C THR A 81 8.47 -7.95 73.45
N VAL A 82 7.39 -7.47 74.05
CA VAL A 82 7.36 -6.28 74.90
C VAL A 82 8.21 -6.57 76.15
N PRO A 83 9.20 -5.74 76.52
CA PRO A 83 9.88 -5.89 77.79
C PRO A 83 8.92 -5.56 78.93
N ASP A 84 8.65 -6.57 79.77
CA ASP A 84 7.88 -6.48 80.99
C ASP A 84 8.65 -5.63 82.02
N VAL A 85 8.22 -4.39 82.21
CA VAL A 85 8.74 -3.48 83.24
C VAL A 85 8.04 -3.81 84.55
N ASN A 86 8.48 -4.88 85.20
CA ASN A 86 8.13 -5.15 86.59
C ASN A 86 9.39 -5.48 87.40
N ALA A 87 10.30 -4.50 87.47
CA ALA A 87 11.42 -4.53 88.40
C ALA A 87 10.95 -3.99 89.75
N THR A 88 10.93 -4.90 90.73
CA THR A 88 10.63 -4.64 92.13
C THR A 88 11.66 -3.66 92.71
N ILE A 89 11.17 -2.54 93.23
CA ILE A 89 11.97 -1.52 93.91
C ILE A 89 12.38 -2.07 95.28
N GLU A 90 13.64 -2.52 95.42
CA GLU A 90 14.29 -2.62 96.72
C GLU A 90 14.79 -1.24 97.14
N THR A 91 14.12 -0.68 98.15
CA THR A 91 14.55 0.51 98.87
C THR A 91 15.79 0.21 99.70
N ASN A 92 16.94 0.77 99.34
CA ASN A 92 17.99 1.04 100.31
C ASN A 92 18.56 2.45 100.07
N ILE A 93 18.15 3.36 100.94
CA ILE A 93 18.62 4.75 100.97
C ILE A 93 19.90 4.77 101.81
N THR A 94 21.02 5.13 101.18
CA THR A 94 22.08 5.90 101.84
C THR A 94 22.72 6.83 100.82
N ASN A 95 22.74 8.11 101.21
CA ASN A 95 23.23 9.29 100.47
C ASN A 95 24.59 9.11 99.79
N GLU A 96 24.71 9.54 98.52
CA GLU A 96 25.73 10.51 98.07
C GLU A 96 25.50 10.96 96.61
N THR A 97 24.77 12.07 96.44
CA THR A 97 25.12 13.24 95.63
C THR A 97 25.86 13.15 94.27
N VAL A 98 25.74 12.10 93.46
CA VAL A 98 26.26 12.10 92.07
C VAL A 98 25.40 11.28 91.13
N GLU A 99 24.13 11.64 90.92
CA GLU A 99 23.32 10.96 89.87
C GLU A 99 22.22 11.83 89.24
N THR A 100 22.12 13.11 89.64
CA THR A 100 21.12 14.04 89.09
C THR A 100 21.55 14.67 87.76
N ILE A 101 22.81 14.52 87.33
CA ILE A 101 23.33 15.08 86.07
C ILE A 101 23.12 14.12 84.90
N ALA A 102 23.25 12.80 85.11
CA ALA A 102 23.11 11.81 84.04
C ALA A 102 21.65 11.61 83.58
N VAL A 103 20.69 11.84 84.49
CA VAL A 103 19.25 11.78 84.15
C VAL A 103 18.84 12.97 83.27
N SER A 104 19.45 14.15 83.48
CA SER A 104 19.13 15.36 82.69
C SER A 104 19.58 15.27 81.23
N THR A 105 20.73 14.64 80.95
CA THR A 105 21.27 14.53 79.59
C THR A 105 20.48 13.56 78.72
N VAL A 106 19.96 12.46 79.30
CA VAL A 106 19.11 11.50 78.59
C VAL A 106 17.76 12.13 78.18
N TYR A 107 17.21 13.00 79.03
CA TYR A 107 15.99 13.74 78.68
C TYR A 107 16.24 14.79 77.57
N GLU A 108 17.38 15.46 77.55
CA GLU A 108 17.73 16.42 76.49
C GLU A 108 17.92 15.74 75.12
N GLU A 109 18.55 14.57 75.08
CA GLU A 109 18.69 13.77 73.84
C GLU A 109 17.32 13.30 73.33
N THR A 110 16.47 12.79 74.22
CA THR A 110 15.12 12.33 73.85
C THR A 110 14.25 13.48 73.33
N ILE A 111 14.36 14.68 73.93
CA ILE A 111 13.64 15.87 73.47
C ILE A 111 14.13 16.30 72.08
N THR A 112 15.44 16.22 71.82
CA THR A 112 16.01 16.57 70.53
C THR A 112 15.57 15.61 69.43
N GLU A 113 15.56 14.31 69.72
CA GLU A 113 15.09 13.29 68.78
C GLU A 113 13.59 13.46 68.46
N LEU A 114 12.76 13.68 69.48
CA LEU A 114 11.33 13.97 69.29
C LEU A 114 11.10 15.24 68.47
N GLN A 115 11.90 16.29 68.68
CA GLN A 115 11.83 17.52 67.86
C GLN A 115 12.18 17.25 66.39
N GLN A 116 13.19 16.40 66.13
CA GLN A 116 13.56 16.00 64.78
C GLN A 116 12.45 15.18 64.11
N GLN A 117 11.84 14.23 64.83
CA GLN A 117 10.71 13.46 64.31
C GLN A 117 9.49 14.34 64.00
N ILE A 118 9.16 15.31 64.87
CA ILE A 118 8.08 16.26 64.64
C ILE A 118 8.35 17.10 63.38
N THR A 119 9.58 17.55 63.18
CA THR A 119 9.98 18.34 62.01
C THR A 119 9.87 17.50 60.73
N SER A 120 10.27 16.23 60.77
CA SER A 120 10.11 15.30 59.65
C SER A 120 8.63 15.04 59.32
N LEU A 121 7.79 14.83 60.33
CA LEU A 121 6.35 14.61 60.14
C LEU A 121 5.66 15.85 59.57
N GLN A 122 6.06 17.06 59.98
CA GLN A 122 5.57 18.31 59.39
C GLN A 122 5.99 18.47 57.92
N GLY A 123 7.22 18.07 57.58
CA GLY A 123 7.68 18.01 56.19
C GLY A 123 6.83 17.06 55.35
N ASN A 124 6.61 15.84 55.84
CA ASN A 124 5.78 14.84 55.15
C ASN A 124 4.32 15.30 55.00
N GLY A 125 3.75 15.96 56.01
CA GLY A 125 2.42 16.55 55.95
C GLY A 125 2.30 17.60 54.84
N THR A 126 3.31 18.46 54.70
CA THR A 126 3.35 19.50 53.66
C THR A 126 3.48 18.88 52.26
N ALA A 127 4.33 17.87 52.09
CA ALA A 127 4.49 17.17 50.82
C ALA A 127 3.20 16.42 50.41
N THR A 128 2.52 15.79 51.36
CA THR A 128 1.23 15.13 51.14
C THR A 128 0.16 16.14 50.71
N GLN A 129 0.13 17.32 51.33
CA GLN A 129 -0.81 18.38 50.97
C GLN A 129 -0.56 18.94 49.56
N GLN A 130 0.71 19.05 49.14
CA GLN A 130 1.06 19.43 47.77
C GLN A 130 0.60 18.37 46.76
N ARG A 131 0.83 17.08 47.04
CA ARG A 131 0.34 15.98 46.20
C ARG A 131 -1.18 15.98 46.07
N LEU A 132 -1.89 16.26 47.15
CA LEU A 132 -3.35 16.36 47.13
C LEU A 132 -3.83 17.49 46.20
N ALA A 133 -3.20 18.66 46.28
CA ALA A 133 -3.53 19.79 45.41
C ALA A 133 -3.26 19.50 43.92
N THR A 134 -2.16 18.81 43.61
CA THR A 134 -1.86 18.37 42.23
C THR A 134 -2.90 17.36 41.74
N LEU A 135 -3.30 16.41 42.59
CA LEU A 135 -4.30 15.40 42.23
C LEU A 135 -5.67 16.03 41.97
N GLU A 136 -6.10 17.00 42.79
CA GLU A 136 -7.33 17.76 42.59
C GLU A 136 -7.32 18.51 41.24
N GLN A 137 -6.17 19.08 40.86
CA GLN A 137 -6.01 19.76 39.56
C GLN A 137 -6.10 18.77 38.38
N SER A 138 -5.48 17.60 38.50
CA SER A 138 -5.57 16.54 37.48
C SER A 138 -7.01 16.05 37.31
N VAL A 139 -7.75 15.84 38.40
CA VAL A 139 -9.18 15.44 38.38
C VAL A 139 -10.04 16.52 37.70
N SER A 140 -9.79 17.80 37.98
CA SER A 140 -10.52 18.91 37.32
C SER A 140 -10.26 18.94 35.81
N THR A 141 -9.03 18.65 35.39
CA THR A 141 -8.65 18.58 33.97
C THR A 141 -9.33 17.42 33.27
N LEU A 142 -9.33 16.23 33.89
CA LEU A 142 -10.00 15.02 33.41
C LEU A 142 -11.51 15.24 33.25
N LEU A 143 -12.17 15.88 34.21
CA LEU A 143 -13.59 16.26 34.11
C LEU A 143 -13.86 17.18 32.91
N THR A 144 -12.95 18.11 32.62
CA THR A 144 -13.08 19.02 31.48
C THR A 144 -12.93 18.27 30.16
N GLN A 145 -11.96 17.37 30.06
CA GLN A 145 -11.77 16.52 28.88
C GLN A 145 -12.96 15.58 28.66
N MET A 146 -13.48 14.96 29.72
CA MET A 146 -14.67 14.11 29.67
C MET A 146 -15.90 14.87 29.16
N ASN A 147 -16.13 16.10 29.63
CA ASN A 147 -17.24 16.94 29.16
C ASN A 147 -17.09 17.27 27.66
N SER A 148 -15.88 17.55 27.19
CA SER A 148 -15.61 17.75 25.76
C SER A 148 -15.86 16.49 24.94
N LEU A 149 -15.49 15.32 25.46
CA LEU A 149 -15.73 14.03 24.81
C LEU A 149 -17.23 13.77 24.66
N ASN A 150 -18.01 14.05 25.71
CA ASN A 150 -19.45 13.87 25.69
C ASN A 150 -20.12 14.75 24.61
N THR A 151 -19.66 16.00 24.46
CA THR A 151 -20.13 16.88 23.36
C THR A 151 -19.78 16.32 21.98
N ASN A 152 -18.59 15.74 21.81
CA ASN A 152 -18.18 15.12 20.54
C ASN A 152 -19.04 13.88 20.21
N VAL A 153 -19.37 13.06 21.21
CA VAL A 153 -20.24 11.88 21.04
C VAL A 153 -21.67 12.28 20.64
N GLU A 154 -22.23 13.32 21.24
CA GLU A 154 -23.54 13.87 20.82
C GLU A 154 -23.52 14.35 19.37
N SER A 155 -22.43 15.00 18.94
CA SER A 155 -22.24 15.40 17.54
C SER A 155 -22.15 14.20 16.60
N ILE A 156 -21.52 13.10 17.00
CA ILE A 156 -21.43 11.88 16.16
C ILE A 156 -22.81 11.23 16.01
N ASN A 157 -23.59 11.15 17.09
CA ASN A 157 -24.94 10.59 17.05
C ASN A 157 -25.88 11.39 16.12
N THR A 158 -25.75 12.72 16.10
CA THR A 158 -26.52 13.55 15.15
C THR A 158 -26.11 13.29 13.70
N ILE A 159 -24.81 13.15 13.41
CA ILE A 159 -24.31 12.80 12.06
C ILE A 159 -24.81 11.42 11.63
N GLN A 160 -24.79 10.43 12.52
CA GLN A 160 -25.25 9.07 12.22
C GLN A 160 -26.74 9.03 11.86
N SER A 161 -27.58 9.75 12.60
CA SER A 161 -29.02 9.89 12.31
C SER A 161 -29.26 10.47 10.91
N GLN A 162 -28.45 11.45 10.51
CA GLN A 162 -28.55 12.11 9.22
C GLN A 162 -28.14 11.18 8.06
N ILE A 163 -27.07 10.40 8.25
CA ILE A 163 -26.64 9.36 7.30
C ILE A 163 -27.71 8.28 7.13
N GLN A 164 -28.38 7.87 8.21
CA GLN A 164 -29.47 6.89 8.16
C GLN A 164 -30.69 7.39 7.40
N GLN A 165 -30.98 8.69 7.51
CA GLN A 165 -32.07 9.35 6.80
C GLN A 165 -31.77 9.46 5.30
N ASP A 166 -30.53 9.80 4.93
CA ASP A 166 -30.07 9.86 3.54
C ASP A 166 -30.03 8.47 2.87
N LEU A 167 -29.61 7.43 3.61
CA LEU A 167 -29.66 6.04 3.14
C LEU A 167 -31.09 5.57 2.89
N SER A 168 -32.03 5.90 3.79
CA SER A 168 -33.44 5.53 3.63
C SER A 168 -34.11 6.25 2.45
N GLY A 169 -33.70 7.49 2.15
CA GLY A 169 -34.13 8.22 0.95
C GLY A 169 -33.64 7.55 -0.34
N ASN A 170 -32.35 7.22 -0.39
CA ASN A 170 -31.73 6.62 -1.58
C ASN A 170 -32.19 5.17 -1.85
N ILE A 171 -32.58 4.40 -0.83
CA ILE A 171 -33.11 3.04 -0.99
C ILE A 171 -34.48 3.03 -1.71
N ASN A 172 -35.33 4.03 -1.49
CA ASN A 172 -36.61 4.14 -2.19
C ASN A 172 -36.44 4.46 -3.69
N ASP A 173 -35.42 5.24 -4.04
CA ASP A 173 -35.07 5.53 -5.44
C ASP A 173 -34.44 4.31 -6.13
N ILE A 174 -33.68 3.48 -5.41
CA ILE A 174 -33.13 2.21 -5.93
C ILE A 174 -34.24 1.16 -6.12
N SER A 175 -35.21 1.09 -5.21
CA SER A 175 -36.32 0.14 -5.24
C SER A 175 -37.25 0.34 -6.45
N THR A 176 -37.49 1.60 -6.86
CA THR A 176 -38.26 1.91 -8.08
C THR A 176 -37.49 1.61 -9.37
N GLY A 177 -36.16 1.69 -9.35
CA GLY A 177 -35.30 1.23 -10.44
C GLY A 177 -35.26 -0.30 -10.58
N LEU A 178 -35.36 -1.04 -9.47
CA LEU A 178 -35.29 -2.51 -9.43
C LEU A 178 -36.55 -3.18 -9.99
N ALA A 179 -37.73 -2.58 -9.84
CA ALA A 179 -38.97 -3.05 -10.44
C ALA A 179 -38.96 -3.01 -11.99
N GLY A 180 -38.15 -2.11 -12.58
CA GLY A 180 -37.90 -2.08 -14.03
C GLY A 180 -36.97 -3.20 -14.51
N LEU A 181 -36.02 -3.62 -13.68
CA LEU A 181 -35.08 -4.72 -13.98
C LEU A 181 -35.71 -6.11 -13.81
N GLN A 182 -36.73 -6.24 -12.95
CA GLN A 182 -37.42 -7.52 -12.74
C GLN A 182 -38.23 -7.97 -13.97
N LEU A 183 -38.68 -7.03 -14.80
CA LEU A 183 -39.32 -7.30 -16.10
C LEU A 183 -38.34 -7.81 -17.17
N ASP A 184 -37.08 -7.38 -17.10
CA ASP A 184 -36.01 -7.83 -18.02
C ASP A 184 -35.41 -9.20 -17.61
N VAL A 185 -35.49 -9.56 -16.31
CA VAL A 185 -34.97 -10.84 -15.78
C VAL A 185 -35.82 -12.05 -16.20
N GLU A 186 -37.16 -11.94 -16.21
CA GLU A 186 -38.03 -13.04 -16.69
C GLU A 186 -37.81 -13.36 -18.18
N THR A 187 -37.45 -12.35 -18.97
CA THR A 187 -37.14 -12.50 -20.40
C THR A 187 -35.76 -13.14 -20.64
N THR A 188 -34.84 -12.99 -19.68
CA THR A 188 -33.45 -13.46 -19.79
C THR A 188 -33.25 -14.88 -19.19
N GLN A 189 -34.14 -15.32 -18.29
CA GLN A 189 -34.08 -16.64 -17.64
C GLN A 189 -34.37 -17.82 -18.57
N SER A 190 -34.98 -17.59 -19.73
CA SER A 190 -35.15 -18.59 -20.81
C SER A 190 -33.83 -18.92 -21.53
N ASP A 191 -32.87 -17.98 -21.57
CA ASP A 191 -31.69 -18.09 -22.44
C ASP A 191 -30.43 -18.57 -21.71
N ILE A 192 -30.44 -18.61 -20.36
CA ILE A 192 -29.25 -18.86 -19.51
C ILE A 192 -29.19 -20.27 -18.89
N ILE A 193 -30.05 -21.22 -19.26
CA ILE A 193 -29.91 -22.61 -18.74
C ILE A 193 -28.74 -23.38 -19.41
N SER A 194 -28.10 -22.84 -20.47
CA SER A 194 -27.16 -23.63 -21.29
C SER A 194 -25.65 -23.34 -21.17
N VAL A 195 -25.19 -22.34 -20.39
CA VAL A 195 -23.77 -21.90 -20.48
C VAL A 195 -23.08 -21.59 -19.14
N GLU A 196 -23.55 -22.14 -18.02
CA GLU A 196 -23.02 -21.79 -16.70
C GLU A 196 -22.49 -22.99 -15.89
N GLU A 197 -21.28 -23.48 -16.18
CA GLU A 197 -20.49 -24.05 -15.08
C GLU A 197 -18.96 -23.91 -15.25
N SER A 198 -18.44 -22.90 -14.54
CA SER A 198 -17.07 -22.74 -14.03
C SER A 198 -15.93 -22.37 -15.00
N ALA A 199 -15.48 -21.08 -14.94
CA ALA A 199 -14.06 -20.66 -14.98
C ALA A 199 -13.79 -19.22 -15.52
N ASN A 200 -14.72 -18.25 -15.46
CA ASN A 200 -14.60 -17.06 -16.33
C ASN A 200 -14.58 -15.65 -15.70
N THR A 201 -14.54 -15.44 -14.39
CA THR A 201 -14.69 -14.06 -13.86
C THR A 201 -13.50 -13.13 -14.18
N THR A 202 -12.26 -13.64 -14.21
CA THR A 202 -11.08 -12.81 -14.58
C THR A 202 -10.85 -12.72 -16.09
N ARG A 203 -11.33 -13.72 -16.85
CA ARG A 203 -11.28 -13.72 -18.32
C ARG A 203 -12.29 -12.75 -18.93
N THR A 204 -13.42 -12.53 -18.28
CA THR A 204 -14.50 -11.70 -18.81
C THR A 204 -14.10 -10.23 -18.91
N ILE A 205 -13.37 -9.68 -17.92
CA ILE A 205 -12.87 -8.30 -17.98
C ILE A 205 -11.83 -8.15 -19.12
N ALA A 206 -10.94 -9.12 -19.28
CA ALA A 206 -9.95 -9.12 -20.37
C ALA A 206 -10.61 -9.25 -21.75
N TYR A 207 -11.66 -10.06 -21.88
CA TYR A 207 -12.41 -10.20 -23.14
C TYR A 207 -13.29 -8.99 -23.44
N ILE A 208 -13.87 -8.33 -22.43
CA ILE A 208 -14.60 -7.07 -22.61
C ILE A 208 -13.66 -5.97 -23.11
N LEU A 209 -12.47 -5.83 -22.51
CA LEU A 209 -11.47 -4.87 -22.97
C LEU A 209 -10.97 -5.19 -24.39
N LEU A 210 -10.75 -6.48 -24.70
CA LEU A 210 -10.38 -6.92 -26.04
C LEU A 210 -11.50 -6.66 -27.07
N PHE A 211 -12.76 -6.86 -26.69
CA PHE A 211 -13.93 -6.59 -27.52
C PHE A 211 -14.10 -5.09 -27.79
N ILE A 212 -13.83 -4.24 -26.79
CA ILE A 212 -13.81 -2.78 -26.95
C ILE A 212 -12.70 -2.35 -27.92
N VAL A 213 -11.49 -2.92 -27.82
CA VAL A 213 -10.39 -2.64 -28.76
C VAL A 213 -10.75 -3.06 -30.19
N ILE A 214 -11.38 -4.23 -30.36
CA ILE A 214 -11.85 -4.71 -31.67
C ILE A 214 -12.98 -3.81 -32.21
N LEU A 215 -13.89 -3.32 -31.37
CA LEU A 215 -14.92 -2.37 -31.78
C LEU A 215 -14.32 -1.02 -32.18
N ILE A 216 -13.34 -0.50 -31.45
CA ILE A 216 -12.66 0.76 -31.79
C ILE A 216 -11.88 0.60 -33.11
N ALA A 217 -11.19 -0.53 -33.31
CA ALA A 217 -10.48 -0.83 -34.55
C ALA A 217 -11.46 -1.06 -35.72
N GLY A 218 -12.60 -1.70 -35.48
CA GLY A 218 -13.66 -1.93 -36.45
C GLY A 218 -14.35 -0.64 -36.87
N ILE A 219 -14.75 0.20 -35.91
CA ILE A 219 -15.32 1.53 -36.16
C ILE A 219 -14.30 2.43 -36.83
N GLY A 220 -13.03 2.41 -36.39
CA GLY A 220 -11.94 3.15 -37.03
C GLY A 220 -11.67 2.70 -38.47
N GLY A 221 -11.70 1.40 -38.74
CA GLY A 221 -11.56 0.81 -40.07
C GLY A 221 -12.73 1.16 -41.00
N VAL A 222 -13.96 1.04 -40.51
CA VAL A 222 -15.17 1.44 -41.25
C VAL A 222 -15.19 2.94 -41.49
N TYR A 223 -14.81 3.77 -40.50
CA TYR A 223 -14.70 5.22 -40.64
C TYR A 223 -13.61 5.61 -41.65
N TYR A 224 -12.47 4.93 -41.66
CA TYR A 224 -11.40 5.19 -42.62
C TYR A 224 -11.80 4.79 -44.06
N ILE A 225 -12.51 3.67 -44.23
CA ILE A 225 -13.00 3.20 -45.53
C ILE A 225 -14.14 4.07 -46.04
N THR A 226 -15.09 4.46 -45.18
CA THR A 226 -16.22 5.32 -45.55
C THR A 226 -15.80 6.78 -45.78
N ARG A 227 -14.80 7.29 -45.04
CA ARG A 227 -14.24 8.64 -45.28
C ARG A 227 -13.41 8.73 -46.57
N LYS A 228 -12.88 7.62 -47.09
CA LYS A 228 -12.20 7.57 -48.39
C LYS A 228 -13.15 7.46 -49.59
N GLY A 229 -14.46 7.34 -49.35
CA GLY A 229 -15.50 7.15 -50.38
C GLY A 229 -16.29 8.39 -50.81
N SER A 230 -15.98 9.59 -50.31
CA SER A 230 -16.62 10.85 -50.76
C SER A 230 -15.59 11.86 -51.24
N SER A 231 -14.73 11.43 -52.17
CA SER A 231 -14.15 12.39 -53.10
C SER A 231 -15.29 12.83 -54.00
N LYS A 232 -15.86 14.02 -53.75
CA LYS A 232 -16.70 14.72 -54.72
C LYS A 232 -15.86 14.88 -55.99
N SER A 233 -15.97 13.89 -56.88
CA SER A 233 -15.28 13.86 -58.16
C SER A 233 -15.56 15.17 -58.86
N THR A 234 -14.53 16.01 -58.95
CA THR A 234 -14.65 17.34 -59.54
C THR A 234 -15.10 17.13 -60.99
N LYS A 235 -16.28 17.64 -61.37
CA LYS A 235 -16.89 17.35 -62.67
C LYS A 235 -15.87 17.60 -63.79
N PRO A 236 -15.63 16.68 -64.74
CA PRO A 236 -14.55 16.80 -65.72
C PRO A 236 -14.61 18.11 -66.55
N LYS A 237 -15.81 18.68 -66.71
CA LYS A 237 -16.03 19.98 -67.36
C LYS A 237 -15.31 21.16 -66.67
N ILE A 238 -15.29 21.21 -65.33
CA ILE A 238 -14.64 22.33 -64.62
C ILE A 238 -13.12 22.21 -64.64
N VAL A 239 -12.59 20.98 -64.60
CA VAL A 239 -11.14 20.71 -64.72
C VAL A 239 -10.62 21.15 -66.08
N ASN A 240 -11.36 20.84 -67.16
CA ASN A 240 -11.01 21.27 -68.51
C ASN A 240 -11.04 22.80 -68.65
N TYR A 241 -12.08 23.45 -68.12
CA TYR A 241 -12.19 24.92 -68.13
C TYR A 241 -11.02 25.59 -67.41
N ILE A 242 -10.74 25.20 -66.16
CA ILE A 242 -9.63 25.77 -65.37
C ILE A 242 -8.29 25.50 -66.07
N THR A 243 -8.09 24.30 -66.63
CA THR A 243 -6.87 23.95 -67.38
C THR A 243 -6.67 24.82 -68.63
N GLN A 244 -7.73 25.10 -69.38
CA GLN A 244 -7.66 25.96 -70.56
C GLN A 244 -7.25 27.38 -70.19
N HIS A 245 -7.84 27.94 -69.14
CA HIS A 245 -7.51 29.29 -68.66
C HIS A 245 -6.08 29.38 -68.09
N ILE A 246 -5.61 28.34 -67.39
CA ILE A 246 -4.21 28.25 -66.94
C ILE A 246 -3.25 28.20 -68.15
N LYS A 247 -3.57 27.44 -69.20
CA LYS A 247 -2.77 27.38 -70.43
C LYS A 247 -2.71 28.72 -71.18
N GLN A 248 -3.73 29.56 -71.02
CA GLN A 248 -3.77 30.92 -71.56
C GLN A 248 -3.03 31.94 -70.66
N GLY A 249 -2.38 31.50 -69.58
CA GLY A 249 -1.64 32.37 -68.66
C GLY A 249 -2.52 33.16 -67.68
N GLN A 250 -3.82 32.83 -67.57
CA GLN A 250 -4.70 33.52 -66.64
C GLN A 250 -4.43 33.10 -65.19
N LYS A 251 -4.34 34.10 -64.30
CA LYS A 251 -4.08 33.89 -62.86
C LYS A 251 -5.36 33.50 -62.12
N TYR A 252 -5.20 32.88 -60.96
CA TYR A 252 -6.29 32.42 -60.10
C TYR A 252 -7.42 33.47 -59.86
N PRO A 253 -7.14 34.76 -59.60
CA PRO A 253 -8.21 35.75 -59.38
C PRO A 253 -9.16 35.90 -60.58
N THR A 254 -8.63 35.83 -61.81
CA THR A 254 -9.42 35.93 -63.04
C THR A 254 -10.32 34.72 -63.21
N ILE A 255 -9.78 33.51 -62.99
CA ILE A 255 -10.51 32.24 -63.06
C ILE A 255 -11.58 32.19 -61.97
N LYS A 256 -11.24 32.61 -60.75
CA LYS A 256 -12.17 32.69 -59.61
C LYS A 256 -13.34 33.61 -59.92
N ASN A 257 -13.08 34.82 -60.44
CA ASN A 257 -14.14 35.76 -60.79
C ASN A 257 -15.05 35.24 -61.91
N ALA A 258 -14.50 34.54 -62.91
CA ALA A 258 -15.29 33.94 -63.97
C ALA A 258 -16.20 32.81 -63.46
N LEU A 259 -15.70 31.99 -62.52
CA LEU A 259 -16.47 30.90 -61.92
C LEU A 259 -17.50 31.38 -60.89
N LEU A 260 -17.20 32.44 -60.14
CA LEU A 260 -18.17 33.12 -59.27
C LEU A 260 -19.34 33.67 -60.11
N LYS A 261 -19.05 34.31 -61.25
CA LYS A 261 -20.08 34.77 -62.21
C LYS A 261 -20.92 33.63 -62.79
N ALA A 262 -20.34 32.43 -62.89
CA ALA A 262 -21.05 31.22 -63.33
C ALA A 262 -21.82 30.49 -62.20
N GLY A 263 -21.91 31.09 -61.01
CA GLY A 263 -22.70 30.57 -59.89
C GLY A 263 -22.00 29.53 -59.02
N TRP A 264 -20.68 29.37 -59.13
CA TRP A 264 -19.94 28.45 -58.25
C TRP A 264 -19.62 29.11 -56.91
N SER A 265 -19.67 28.33 -55.83
CA SER A 265 -19.27 28.83 -54.52
C SER A 265 -17.75 28.97 -54.42
N GLU A 266 -17.28 30.00 -53.70
CA GLU A 266 -15.86 30.24 -53.45
C GLU A 266 -15.06 29.00 -52.96
N PRO A 267 -15.53 28.22 -51.98
CA PRO A 267 -14.83 27.00 -51.55
C PRO A 267 -14.77 25.91 -52.64
N GLU A 268 -15.80 25.79 -53.48
CA GLU A 268 -15.79 24.85 -54.61
C GLU A 268 -14.79 25.27 -55.69
N ILE A 269 -14.67 26.58 -55.94
CA ILE A 269 -13.70 27.14 -56.88
C ILE A 269 -12.27 26.85 -56.41
N GLU A 270 -11.98 27.11 -55.13
CA GLU A 270 -10.65 26.85 -54.57
C GLU A 270 -10.29 25.37 -54.63
N HIS A 271 -11.23 24.49 -54.25
CA HIS A 271 -11.05 23.05 -54.32
C HIS A 271 -10.86 22.56 -55.77
N ALA A 272 -11.68 23.03 -56.71
CA ALA A 272 -11.57 22.67 -58.12
C ALA A 272 -10.25 23.15 -58.73
N TYR A 273 -9.79 24.34 -58.36
CA TYR A 273 -8.52 24.89 -58.82
C TYR A 273 -7.32 24.08 -58.32
N LYS A 274 -7.25 23.78 -57.01
CA LYS A 274 -6.20 22.93 -56.43
C LYS A 274 -6.20 21.52 -57.04
N SER A 275 -7.38 20.93 -57.20
CA SER A 275 -7.53 19.60 -57.82
C SER A 275 -7.07 19.60 -59.27
N THR A 276 -7.36 20.66 -60.02
CA THR A 276 -6.93 20.83 -61.42
C THR A 276 -5.42 21.00 -61.53
N LEU A 277 -4.79 21.79 -60.65
CA LEU A 277 -3.32 21.92 -60.62
C LEU A 277 -2.64 20.57 -60.38
N LYS A 278 -3.14 19.79 -59.41
CA LYS A 278 -2.63 18.45 -59.12
C LYS A 278 -2.79 17.51 -60.31
N HIS A 279 -3.95 17.53 -60.96
CA HIS A 279 -4.23 16.74 -62.15
C HIS A 279 -3.28 17.09 -63.31
N ASN A 280 -3.09 18.38 -63.59
CA ASN A 280 -2.20 18.86 -64.65
C ASN A 280 -0.74 18.52 -64.36
N TYR A 281 -0.30 18.63 -63.11
CA TYR A 281 1.05 18.26 -62.71
C TYR A 281 1.31 16.75 -62.85
N GLN A 282 0.35 15.91 -62.46
CA GLN A 282 0.44 14.46 -62.64
C GLN A 282 0.48 14.08 -64.13
N GLN A 283 -0.36 14.68 -64.96
CA GLN A 283 -0.30 14.49 -66.41
C GLN A 283 1.04 14.94 -66.99
N TYR A 284 1.62 16.03 -66.49
CA TYR A 284 2.95 16.48 -66.88
C TYR A 284 4.03 15.47 -66.49
N LEU A 285 4.02 14.93 -65.27
CA LEU A 285 4.97 13.90 -64.82
C LEU A 285 4.89 12.63 -65.68
N GLN A 286 3.67 12.21 -66.04
CA GLN A 286 3.45 11.06 -66.93
C GLN A 286 4.00 11.31 -68.34
N ARG A 287 3.83 12.53 -68.88
CA ARG A 287 4.31 12.88 -70.23
C ARG A 287 5.80 13.19 -70.27
N SER A 288 6.40 13.64 -69.17
CA SER A 288 7.82 14.02 -69.09
C SER A 288 8.74 12.84 -68.77
N GLY A 289 8.22 11.60 -68.71
CA GLY A 289 9.02 10.40 -68.51
C GLY A 289 9.71 10.29 -67.15
N LYS A 290 9.33 11.13 -66.17
CA LYS A 290 9.96 11.22 -64.84
C LYS A 290 9.34 10.34 -63.76
N THR A 291 8.45 9.41 -64.11
CA THR A 291 7.95 8.44 -63.12
C THR A 291 8.92 7.29 -63.01
N SER A 292 9.66 7.27 -61.89
CA SER A 292 10.67 6.29 -61.51
C SER A 292 10.30 4.85 -61.88
N GLN A 293 11.17 4.22 -62.66
CA GLN A 293 11.31 2.78 -62.74
C GLN A 293 11.67 2.24 -61.36
N THR A 294 10.67 1.90 -60.56
CA THR A 294 10.88 0.91 -59.49
C THR A 294 10.82 -0.45 -60.16
N THR A 295 11.99 -1.05 -60.28
CA THR A 295 12.29 -2.37 -60.84
C THR A 295 11.28 -3.42 -60.37
N GLN A 296 10.31 -3.76 -61.21
CA GLN A 296 9.60 -5.04 -61.14
C GLN A 296 10.13 -5.93 -62.25
N THR A 297 10.84 -6.97 -61.81
CA THR A 297 11.34 -8.09 -62.62
C THR A 297 10.23 -8.64 -63.52
N GLN A 298 10.56 -8.69 -64.81
CA GLN A 298 9.76 -9.26 -65.89
C GLN A 298 9.19 -10.64 -65.54
N ARG A 299 7.88 -10.81 -65.70
CA ARG A 299 7.34 -11.94 -66.46
C ARG A 299 6.25 -11.43 -67.39
N ARG A 300 6.61 -11.42 -68.69
CA ARG A 300 5.71 -11.35 -69.84
C ARG A 300 4.56 -12.33 -69.66
N SER A 301 3.33 -11.84 -69.78
CA SER A 301 2.29 -12.42 -70.63
C SER A 301 1.23 -11.35 -70.93
N THR A 302 0.78 -11.38 -72.17
CA THR A 302 0.07 -10.37 -72.96
C THR A 302 -1.43 -10.22 -72.64
N SER A 303 -1.92 -8.99 -72.88
CA SER A 303 -3.28 -8.56 -73.28
C SER A 303 -4.50 -8.83 -72.36
N THR A 304 -4.94 -7.76 -71.65
CA THR A 304 -6.32 -7.16 -71.53
C THR A 304 -7.59 -8.04 -71.44
N PRO A 305 -8.71 -7.53 -70.88
CA PRO A 305 -8.91 -6.86 -69.58
C PRO A 305 -10.21 -7.34 -68.87
N GLN A 306 -10.19 -7.76 -67.60
CA GLN A 306 -11.34 -7.57 -66.69
C GLN A 306 -11.04 -8.09 -65.29
N GLN A 307 -10.97 -7.14 -64.36
CA GLN A 307 -11.81 -7.13 -63.16
C GLN A 307 -12.14 -8.49 -62.54
N GLY A 308 -11.23 -8.96 -61.69
CA GLY A 308 -11.53 -9.87 -60.62
C GLY A 308 -10.51 -9.62 -59.54
N ILE A 309 -10.95 -9.14 -58.37
CA ILE A 309 -10.10 -9.14 -57.18
C ILE A 309 -9.68 -10.60 -56.98
N ASP A 310 -8.42 -10.87 -57.30
CA ASP A 310 -7.88 -12.21 -57.35
C ASP A 310 -7.90 -12.77 -55.92
N LYS A 311 -8.86 -13.67 -55.65
CA LYS A 311 -9.17 -14.20 -54.31
C LYS A 311 -7.92 -14.76 -53.62
N LYS A 312 -6.94 -15.21 -54.40
CA LYS A 312 -5.63 -15.67 -53.90
C LYS A 312 -4.79 -14.56 -53.29
N LYS A 313 -4.82 -13.33 -53.82
CA LYS A 313 -4.09 -12.18 -53.23
C LYS A 313 -4.77 -11.68 -51.96
N VAL A 314 -6.10 -11.72 -51.90
CA VAL A 314 -6.85 -11.36 -50.68
C VAL A 314 -6.62 -12.39 -49.57
N ALA A 315 -6.59 -13.69 -49.91
CA ALA A 315 -6.29 -14.74 -48.94
C ALA A 315 -4.89 -14.59 -48.34
N VAL A 316 -3.88 -14.26 -49.15
CA VAL A 316 -2.50 -14.05 -48.65
C VAL A 316 -2.42 -12.82 -47.73
N ILE A 317 -3.08 -11.71 -48.07
CA ILE A 317 -3.13 -10.52 -47.22
C ILE A 317 -3.87 -10.78 -45.90
N ALA A 318 -4.94 -11.59 -45.93
CA ALA A 318 -5.68 -12.00 -44.73
C ALA A 318 -4.83 -12.89 -43.81
N VAL A 319 -4.10 -13.86 -44.37
CA VAL A 319 -3.21 -14.75 -43.60
C VAL A 319 -2.05 -13.97 -42.98
N PHE A 320 -1.42 -13.04 -43.71
CA PHE A 320 -0.39 -12.17 -43.15
C PHE A 320 -0.93 -11.22 -42.08
N SER A 321 -2.13 -10.67 -42.26
CA SER A 321 -2.77 -9.83 -41.23
C SER A 321 -3.04 -10.64 -39.96
N ILE A 322 -3.51 -11.88 -40.08
CA ILE A 322 -3.75 -12.78 -38.93
C ILE A 322 -2.42 -13.14 -38.25
N LEU A 323 -1.37 -13.45 -39.00
CA LEU A 323 -0.04 -13.74 -38.43
C LEU A 323 0.57 -12.53 -37.73
N ILE A 324 0.36 -11.31 -38.24
CA ILE A 324 0.79 -10.07 -37.58
C ILE A 324 -0.02 -9.81 -36.32
N ILE A 325 -1.33 -10.08 -36.33
CA ILE A 325 -2.18 -9.94 -35.13
C ILE A 325 -1.79 -11.00 -34.08
N ILE A 326 -1.55 -12.25 -34.47
CA ILE A 326 -1.06 -13.31 -33.59
C ILE A 326 0.34 -12.96 -33.07
N GLY A 327 1.23 -12.48 -33.93
CA GLY A 327 2.57 -12.00 -33.55
C GLY A 327 2.51 -10.82 -32.57
N ALA A 328 1.63 -9.83 -32.82
CA ALA A 328 1.40 -8.72 -31.90
C ALA A 328 0.77 -9.21 -30.59
N PHE A 329 -0.12 -10.21 -30.62
CA PHE A 329 -0.70 -10.81 -29.41
C PHE A 329 0.34 -11.59 -28.61
N PHE A 330 1.28 -12.28 -29.27
CA PHE A 330 2.43 -12.92 -28.63
C PHE A 330 3.48 -11.92 -28.16
N ILE A 331 3.62 -10.75 -28.77
CA ILE A 331 4.47 -9.67 -28.24
C ILE A 331 3.79 -9.08 -27.00
N ILE A 332 2.49 -8.77 -27.05
CA ILE A 332 1.73 -8.22 -25.91
C ILE A 332 1.63 -9.22 -24.76
N LYS A 333 1.50 -10.52 -25.03
CA LYS A 333 1.51 -11.57 -23.99
C LYS A 333 2.91 -12.07 -23.62
N GLY A 334 3.90 -11.88 -24.49
CA GLY A 334 5.28 -12.36 -24.35
C GLY A 334 6.21 -11.40 -23.62
N VAL A 335 5.84 -10.14 -23.45
CA VAL A 335 6.36 -9.27 -22.39
C VAL A 335 5.45 -9.33 -21.15
N THR A 336 5.29 -10.55 -20.62
CA THR A 336 5.12 -10.74 -19.17
C THR A 336 6.50 -10.92 -18.51
N THR A 337 7.55 -10.32 -19.10
CA THR A 337 8.72 -9.92 -18.31
C THR A 337 8.18 -8.96 -17.26
N GLY A 338 8.07 -9.44 -16.03
CA GLY A 338 7.47 -8.73 -14.91
C GLY A 338 7.83 -7.26 -14.96
N HIS A 339 6.81 -6.40 -15.03
CA HIS A 339 7.03 -4.98 -14.85
C HIS A 339 7.79 -4.85 -13.54
N ALA A 340 9.03 -4.38 -13.61
CA ALA A 340 9.77 -4.03 -12.41
C ALA A 340 8.88 -3.01 -11.71
N ILE A 341 8.29 -3.41 -10.58
CA ILE A 341 7.54 -2.50 -9.74
C ILE A 341 8.58 -1.56 -9.19
N TYR A 342 8.57 -0.33 -9.70
CA TYR A 342 9.47 0.73 -9.24
C TYR A 342 8.68 1.58 -8.25
N PHE A 343 9.14 1.61 -7.02
CA PHE A 343 8.54 2.45 -5.99
C PHE A 343 9.11 3.86 -6.09
N GLN A 344 8.24 4.86 -6.20
CA GLN A 344 8.69 6.25 -6.26
C GLN A 344 8.97 6.80 -4.87
N THR A 345 8.36 6.21 -3.83
CA THR A 345 8.49 6.65 -2.44
C THR A 345 8.58 5.47 -1.49
N GLU A 346 9.16 5.69 -0.31
CA GLU A 346 9.19 4.72 0.78
C GLU A 346 7.79 4.32 1.26
N ALA A 347 6.84 5.26 1.25
CA ALA A 347 5.45 4.98 1.64
C ALA A 347 4.76 3.97 0.69
N GLU A 348 5.02 4.06 -0.61
CA GLU A 348 4.51 3.08 -1.59
C GLU A 348 5.14 1.69 -1.39
N LEU A 349 6.44 1.65 -1.10
CA LEU A 349 7.16 0.41 -0.78
C LEU A 349 6.63 -0.21 0.52
N SER A 350 6.47 0.59 1.58
CA SER A 350 5.94 0.18 2.89
C SER A 350 4.53 -0.39 2.77
N THR A 351 3.62 0.31 2.06
CA THR A 351 2.24 -0.15 1.83
C THR A 351 2.22 -1.49 1.08
N SER A 352 3.07 -1.63 0.05
CA SER A 352 3.14 -2.84 -0.75
C SER A 352 3.73 -4.00 0.06
N MET A 353 4.77 -3.73 0.84
CA MET A 353 5.40 -4.68 1.75
C MET A 353 4.40 -5.23 2.76
N LYS A 354 3.66 -4.35 3.45
CA LYS A 354 2.59 -4.74 4.40
C LYS A 354 1.55 -5.63 3.74
N SER A 355 1.05 -5.25 2.56
CA SER A 355 0.06 -6.05 1.83
C SER A 355 0.55 -7.45 1.47
N VAL A 356 1.83 -7.58 1.08
CA VAL A 356 2.43 -8.89 0.78
C VAL A 356 2.66 -9.71 2.05
N LEU A 357 3.06 -9.09 3.16
CA LEU A 357 3.20 -9.74 4.45
C LEU A 357 1.85 -10.31 4.92
N GLU A 358 0.82 -9.46 5.02
CA GLU A 358 -0.54 -9.84 5.45
C GLU A 358 -1.11 -10.99 4.61
N LYS A 359 -0.90 -10.94 3.30
CA LYS A 359 -1.44 -11.96 2.41
C LYS A 359 -0.74 -13.31 2.51
N ASN A 360 0.53 -13.36 2.90
CA ASN A 360 1.34 -14.56 2.72
C ASN A 360 2.03 -15.10 3.99
N ILE A 361 2.03 -14.39 5.11
CA ILE A 361 2.74 -14.86 6.31
C ILE A 361 2.22 -16.20 6.83
N GLU A 362 0.90 -16.41 6.78
CA GLU A 362 0.24 -17.65 7.22
C GLU A 362 0.58 -18.85 6.32
N ASN A 363 0.96 -18.58 5.06
CA ASN A 363 1.37 -19.62 4.11
C ASN A 363 2.82 -20.09 4.35
N ASN A 364 3.54 -19.50 5.30
CA ASN A 364 4.91 -19.86 5.61
C ASN A 364 4.99 -21.25 6.22
N VAL A 365 5.87 -22.12 5.69
CA VAL A 365 6.07 -23.50 6.17
C VAL A 365 6.57 -23.59 7.63
N PHE A 366 7.04 -22.46 8.17
CA PHE A 366 7.44 -22.31 9.56
C PHE A 366 6.36 -21.70 10.45
N TYR A 367 5.27 -21.16 9.88
CA TYR A 367 4.25 -20.45 10.62
C TYR A 367 3.71 -21.33 11.75
N ASP A 368 3.20 -22.53 11.45
CA ASP A 368 2.62 -23.43 12.46
C ASP A 368 3.63 -24.07 13.43
N LYS A 369 4.94 -23.86 13.22
CA LYS A 369 6.00 -24.48 14.03
C LYS A 369 6.52 -23.58 15.15
N VAL A 370 6.07 -22.34 15.18
CA VAL A 370 6.60 -21.30 16.07
C VAL A 370 5.45 -20.61 16.76
N ASP A 371 5.32 -20.78 18.07
CA ASP A 371 4.19 -20.22 18.84
C ASP A 371 4.38 -18.74 19.18
N LYS A 372 5.62 -18.34 19.54
CA LYS A 372 6.03 -16.94 19.77
C LYS A 372 7.25 -16.62 18.91
N ILE A 373 7.19 -15.51 18.17
CA ILE A 373 8.35 -14.93 17.47
C ILE A 373 8.16 -13.44 17.23
N HIS A 374 9.20 -12.67 17.46
CA HIS A 374 9.34 -11.29 17.03
C HIS A 374 10.35 -11.22 15.89
N MET A 375 9.91 -10.91 14.68
CA MET A 375 10.77 -10.83 13.50
C MET A 375 10.80 -9.40 12.97
N CYS A 376 11.97 -8.88 12.64
CA CYS A 376 12.07 -7.62 11.88
C CYS A 376 12.36 -7.93 10.42
N VAL A 377 11.48 -7.49 9.52
CA VAL A 377 11.64 -7.64 8.08
C VAL A 377 11.92 -6.28 7.47
N GLN A 378 12.99 -6.17 6.69
CA GLN A 378 13.36 -4.96 5.96
C GLN A 378 13.44 -5.26 4.46
N VAL A 379 12.87 -4.39 3.63
CA VAL A 379 13.02 -4.42 2.18
C VAL A 379 13.68 -3.12 1.75
N GLN A 380 14.83 -3.24 1.10
CA GLN A 380 15.54 -2.14 0.47
C GLN A 380 15.37 -2.26 -1.04
N ASP A 381 14.86 -1.25 -1.72
CA ASP A 381 14.68 -1.24 -3.18
C ASP A 381 15.22 0.08 -3.75
N GLY A 382 16.48 0.04 -4.20
CA GLY A 382 17.22 1.24 -4.59
C GLY A 382 17.54 2.12 -3.37
N GLU A 383 17.07 3.37 -3.39
CA GLU A 383 17.25 4.33 -2.29
C GLU A 383 16.14 4.23 -1.23
N ASN A 384 15.03 3.56 -1.53
CA ASN A 384 13.90 3.43 -0.61
C ASN A 384 14.10 2.21 0.31
N SER A 385 13.75 2.36 1.58
CA SER A 385 13.73 1.26 2.55
C SER A 385 12.41 1.25 3.33
N ALA A 386 11.86 0.08 3.58
CA ALA A 386 10.72 -0.11 4.47
C ALA A 386 11.00 -1.26 5.44
N SER A 387 10.57 -1.12 6.69
CA SER A 387 10.79 -2.13 7.73
C SER A 387 9.54 -2.36 8.55
N TYR A 388 9.30 -3.61 8.93
CA TYR A 388 8.16 -4.02 9.74
C TYR A 388 8.60 -5.02 10.81
N HIS A 389 8.11 -4.81 12.02
CA HIS A 389 8.05 -5.83 13.05
C HIS A 389 6.84 -6.74 12.79
N VAL A 390 7.13 -8.03 12.68
CA VAL A 390 6.17 -9.12 12.59
C VAL A 390 6.19 -9.83 13.93
N VAL A 391 5.17 -9.60 14.75
CA VAL A 391 5.03 -10.28 16.04
C VAL A 391 4.00 -11.36 15.90
N LYS A 392 4.34 -12.58 16.31
CA LYS A 392 3.42 -13.72 16.36
C LYS A 392 3.34 -14.24 17.78
N ILE A 393 2.12 -14.45 18.27
CA ILE A 393 1.81 -15.08 19.55
C ILE A 393 0.60 -16.00 19.38
N ASN A 394 0.74 -17.28 19.75
CA ASN A 394 -0.34 -18.27 19.81
C ASN A 394 -1.17 -18.36 18.51
N GLY A 395 -0.50 -18.31 17.37
CA GLY A 395 -1.14 -18.41 16.04
C GLY A 395 -1.77 -17.12 15.51
N LYS A 396 -1.76 -16.02 16.27
CA LYS A 396 -2.10 -14.68 15.78
C LYS A 396 -0.83 -13.91 15.45
N HIS A 397 -0.92 -12.97 14.51
CA HIS A 397 0.21 -12.13 14.14
C HIS A 397 -0.21 -10.68 13.92
N THR A 398 0.71 -9.75 14.15
CA THR A 398 0.55 -8.31 13.91
C THR A 398 1.73 -7.77 13.11
N PHE A 399 1.47 -6.68 12.37
CA PHE A 399 2.48 -5.98 11.58
C PHE A 399 2.55 -4.54 12.05
N VAL A 400 3.69 -4.18 12.63
CA VAL A 400 3.97 -2.82 13.11
C VAL A 400 5.08 -2.24 12.23
N GLU A 401 4.85 -1.09 11.63
CA GLU A 401 5.90 -0.40 10.87
C GLU A 401 7.03 -0.01 11.83
N ALA A 402 8.27 -0.39 11.51
CA ALA A 402 9.41 -0.11 12.36
C ALA A 402 9.80 1.37 12.23
N GLN A 403 9.95 2.06 13.35
CA GLN A 403 10.37 3.48 13.37
C GLN A 403 11.79 3.66 12.84
N GLU A 404 12.64 2.65 13.05
CA GLU A 404 13.99 2.56 12.51
C GLU A 404 14.13 1.32 11.64
N PRO A 405 15.01 1.32 10.64
CA PRO A 405 15.19 0.14 9.82
C PRO A 405 15.79 -1.02 10.63
N CYS A 406 15.46 -2.25 10.24
CA CYS A 406 15.86 -3.45 10.99
C CYS A 406 17.38 -3.62 11.15
N ASP A 407 18.18 -2.91 10.36
CA ASP A 407 19.64 -2.90 10.47
C ASP A 407 20.16 -2.05 11.64
N TYR A 408 19.34 -1.25 12.32
CA TYR A 408 19.75 -0.41 13.46
C TYR A 408 19.49 -1.04 14.84
N LEU A 409 18.43 -1.87 15.02
CA LEU A 409 17.90 -2.17 16.36
C LEU A 409 17.49 -3.64 16.60
N PRO A 410 18.34 -4.46 17.22
CA PRO A 410 17.87 -5.54 18.10
C PRO A 410 17.33 -4.94 19.42
N PRO A 411 16.29 -5.54 20.06
CA PRO A 411 16.08 -6.99 20.10
C PRO A 411 14.79 -7.44 19.40
N PHE A 412 14.93 -8.02 18.20
CA PHE A 412 13.96 -8.98 17.67
C PHE A 412 14.50 -10.41 17.87
N ASP A 413 13.78 -11.48 17.57
CA ASP A 413 14.31 -12.86 17.54
C ASP A 413 15.03 -13.17 16.22
N VAL A 414 14.48 -12.66 15.11
CA VAL A 414 14.96 -12.91 13.74
C VAL A 414 14.93 -11.64 12.92
N GLY A 415 16.03 -11.33 12.24
CA GLY A 415 16.10 -10.27 11.23
C GLY A 415 16.06 -10.87 9.83
N ALA A 416 15.27 -10.27 8.94
CA ALA A 416 15.23 -10.60 7.52
C ALA A 416 15.39 -9.34 6.67
N LYS A 417 16.52 -9.18 5.97
CA LYS A 417 16.76 -8.07 5.03
C LYS A 417 16.74 -8.55 3.59
N PHE A 418 15.94 -7.90 2.77
CA PHE A 418 15.82 -8.12 1.33
C PHE A 418 16.43 -6.92 0.60
N THR A 419 17.34 -7.14 -0.35
CA THR A 419 18.06 -6.05 -1.05
C THR A 419 17.35 -5.54 -2.30
N ASN A 420 16.21 -6.13 -2.65
CA ASN A 420 15.31 -5.63 -3.68
C ASN A 420 13.89 -6.18 -3.47
N TRP A 421 12.89 -5.46 -3.99
CA TRP A 421 11.48 -5.85 -3.88
C TRP A 421 11.18 -7.24 -4.46
N LYS A 422 11.80 -7.57 -5.58
CA LYS A 422 11.52 -8.81 -6.31
C LYS A 422 11.90 -10.05 -5.49
N SER A 423 13.02 -9.98 -4.77
CA SER A 423 13.46 -11.06 -3.87
C SER A 423 12.48 -11.27 -2.73
N PHE A 424 12.04 -10.18 -2.09
CA PHE A 424 11.02 -10.18 -1.04
C PHE A 424 9.70 -10.77 -1.54
N GLU A 425 9.17 -10.23 -2.63
CA GLU A 425 7.90 -10.68 -3.21
C GLU A 425 7.98 -12.16 -3.62
N SER A 426 9.10 -12.60 -4.19
CA SER A 426 9.29 -14.00 -4.60
C SER A 426 9.38 -14.96 -3.40
N VAL A 427 10.05 -14.56 -2.33
CA VAL A 427 10.14 -15.40 -1.11
C VAL A 427 8.79 -15.43 -0.41
N MET A 428 8.14 -14.29 -0.22
CA MET A 428 6.87 -14.21 0.49
C MET A 428 5.71 -14.88 -0.26
N LYS A 429 5.62 -14.78 -1.60
CA LYS A 429 4.56 -15.47 -2.36
C LYS A 429 4.69 -16.99 -2.37
N SER A 430 5.87 -17.51 -2.07
CA SER A 430 6.13 -18.95 -2.02
C SER A 430 7.14 -19.23 -0.91
N PRO A 431 6.76 -19.11 0.37
CA PRO A 431 7.67 -19.14 1.52
C PRO A 431 8.15 -20.56 1.81
N THR A 432 8.94 -21.10 0.90
CA THR A 432 9.52 -22.45 0.93
C THR A 432 11.03 -22.36 1.07
N CYS A 433 11.67 -23.43 1.53
CA CYS A 433 13.13 -23.47 1.55
C CYS A 433 13.76 -23.22 0.16
N ASN A 434 13.11 -23.63 -0.92
CA ASN A 434 13.64 -23.43 -2.27
C ASN A 434 13.66 -21.95 -2.69
N SER A 435 12.61 -21.18 -2.37
CA SER A 435 12.58 -19.75 -2.71
C SER A 435 13.59 -18.97 -1.86
N LEU A 436 13.63 -19.27 -0.55
CA LEU A 436 14.59 -18.66 0.37
C LEU A 436 16.03 -18.95 -0.05
N ARG A 437 16.34 -20.21 -0.37
CA ARG A 437 17.64 -20.64 -0.89
C ARG A 437 18.03 -19.92 -2.18
N LYS A 438 17.10 -19.81 -3.13
CA LYS A 438 17.33 -19.10 -4.38
C LYS A 438 17.65 -17.63 -4.14
N ALA A 439 16.92 -16.98 -3.24
CA ALA A 439 17.13 -15.58 -2.90
C ALA A 439 18.47 -15.36 -2.18
N HIS A 440 18.83 -16.24 -1.25
CA HIS A 440 20.16 -16.25 -0.61
C HIS A 440 21.30 -16.47 -1.60
N SER A 441 21.14 -17.39 -2.56
CA SER A 441 22.19 -17.70 -3.54
C SER A 441 22.55 -16.54 -4.47
N ASN A 442 21.67 -15.55 -4.57
CA ASN A 442 21.88 -14.32 -5.34
C ASN A 442 22.34 -13.14 -4.46
N GLU A 443 22.60 -13.37 -3.16
CA GLU A 443 22.89 -12.32 -2.16
C GLU A 443 21.75 -11.29 -2.03
N GLU A 444 20.52 -11.70 -2.36
CA GLU A 444 19.36 -10.82 -2.36
C GLU A 444 18.65 -10.78 -1.00
N VAL A 445 18.99 -11.71 -0.09
CA VAL A 445 18.32 -11.91 1.20
C VAL A 445 19.30 -12.31 2.29
N TYR A 446 19.10 -11.76 3.48
CA TYR A 446 19.79 -12.08 4.72
C TYR A 446 18.77 -12.41 5.81
N VAL A 447 18.57 -13.69 6.16
CA VAL A 447 17.71 -14.11 7.28
C VAL A 447 18.57 -14.74 8.37
N LEU A 448 18.60 -14.13 9.56
CA LEU A 448 19.47 -14.54 10.64
C LEU A 448 18.82 -14.27 12.02
N PRO A 449 19.05 -15.12 13.04
CA PRO A 449 18.57 -14.83 14.39
C PRO A 449 19.33 -13.64 14.98
N SER A 450 18.63 -12.72 15.63
CA SER A 450 19.12 -11.39 16.03
C SER A 450 20.38 -11.40 16.89
N LYS A 451 20.50 -12.33 17.86
CA LYS A 451 21.67 -12.50 18.73
C LYS A 451 22.97 -12.65 17.91
N TYR A 452 22.83 -13.18 16.70
CA TYR A 452 23.93 -13.46 15.81
C TYR A 452 24.13 -12.38 14.74
N VAL A 453 23.38 -11.29 14.81
CA VAL A 453 23.39 -10.21 13.83
C VAL A 453 23.73 -8.92 14.54
N LEU A 454 24.83 -8.31 14.15
CA LEU A 454 25.19 -6.95 14.55
C LEU A 454 24.45 -5.94 13.66
N GLN A 455 24.52 -4.68 14.04
CA GLN A 455 24.04 -3.56 13.24
C GLN A 455 24.53 -3.67 11.79
N GLY A 456 23.67 -3.34 10.82
CA GLY A 456 23.99 -3.48 9.40
C GLY A 456 23.75 -4.88 8.81
N PHE A 457 23.13 -5.80 9.56
CA PHE A 457 23.05 -7.23 9.22
C PHE A 457 24.42 -7.93 9.15
N GLU A 458 25.42 -7.42 9.88
CA GLU A 458 26.74 -8.04 9.95
C GLU A 458 26.71 -9.28 10.86
N LEU A 459 27.46 -10.33 10.50
CA LEU A 459 27.55 -11.53 11.33
C LEU A 459 28.29 -11.22 12.64
N ASN A 460 27.67 -11.58 13.77
CA ASN A 460 28.34 -11.54 15.06
C ASN A 460 29.38 -12.68 15.14
N LYS A 461 30.66 -12.34 14.93
CA LYS A 461 31.79 -13.29 14.95
C LYS A 461 32.07 -13.87 16.34
N ASN A 462 31.56 -13.24 17.40
CA ASN A 462 31.78 -13.67 18.78
C ASN A 462 30.80 -14.75 19.23
N GLU A 463 29.75 -15.01 18.44
CA GLU A 463 28.70 -15.96 18.77
C GLU A 463 28.86 -17.29 18.02
N LYS A 464 28.53 -18.39 18.71
CA LYS A 464 28.57 -19.73 18.13
C LYS A 464 27.22 -20.10 17.53
N TYR A 465 27.15 -20.21 16.20
CA TYR A 465 25.92 -20.54 15.45
C TYR A 465 25.50 -22.01 15.55
N SER A 466 26.35 -22.88 16.12
CA SER A 466 26.11 -24.32 16.25
C SER A 466 24.72 -24.72 16.76
N PRO A 467 24.09 -24.02 17.73
CA PRO A 467 22.74 -24.34 18.21
C PRO A 467 21.65 -24.21 17.13
N PHE A 468 21.83 -23.31 16.16
CA PHE A 468 20.85 -23.03 15.10
C PHE A 468 21.10 -23.84 13.82
N CYS A 469 22.20 -24.59 13.76
CA CYS A 469 22.60 -25.31 12.56
C CYS A 469 21.55 -26.31 12.08
N ASN A 470 20.80 -26.96 12.97
CA ASN A 470 19.71 -27.86 12.56
C ASN A 470 18.56 -27.10 11.88
N ALA A 471 18.20 -25.92 12.41
CA ALA A 471 17.17 -25.07 11.81
C ALA A 471 17.64 -24.51 10.47
N LEU A 472 18.87 -23.97 10.41
CA LEU A 472 19.46 -23.43 9.20
C LEU A 472 19.62 -24.50 8.10
N LYS A 473 20.08 -25.71 8.46
CA LYS A 473 20.19 -26.87 7.55
C LYS A 473 18.85 -27.37 7.02
N THR A 474 17.72 -26.90 7.56
CA THR A 474 16.40 -27.20 7.01
C THR A 474 16.21 -26.56 5.63
N CYS A 475 16.75 -25.36 5.41
CA CYS A 475 16.61 -24.65 4.13
C CYS A 475 17.90 -24.35 3.38
N LEU A 476 19.05 -24.35 4.07
CA LEU A 476 20.35 -23.97 3.49
C LEU A 476 21.28 -25.18 3.48
N VAL A 477 21.98 -25.40 2.37
CA VAL A 477 23.05 -26.42 2.31
C VAL A 477 24.36 -25.87 2.90
N GLU A 478 25.29 -26.75 3.28
CA GLU A 478 26.58 -26.36 3.89
C GLU A 478 27.35 -25.32 3.07
N LYS A 479 27.31 -25.41 1.74
CA LYS A 479 27.93 -24.43 0.84
C LYS A 479 27.32 -23.03 0.98
N GLU A 480 26.02 -22.94 1.20
CA GLU A 480 25.29 -21.66 1.34
C GLU A 480 25.52 -21.06 2.73
N LEU A 481 25.54 -21.91 3.77
CA LEU A 481 25.92 -21.51 5.12
C LEU A 481 27.34 -20.93 5.15
N ALA A 482 28.29 -21.60 4.49
CA ALA A 482 29.65 -21.11 4.37
C ALA A 482 29.74 -19.79 3.59
N ALA A 483 28.89 -19.59 2.57
CA ALA A 483 28.85 -18.34 1.79
C ALA A 483 28.37 -17.15 2.64
N ILE A 484 27.44 -17.39 3.57
CA ILE A 484 27.00 -16.39 4.57
C ILE A 484 27.84 -16.42 5.85
N GLY A 485 29.07 -16.95 5.80
CA GLY A 485 30.02 -16.92 6.92
C GLY A 485 29.62 -17.73 8.16
N ILE A 486 28.63 -18.62 8.04
CA ILE A 486 28.18 -19.50 9.12
C ILE A 486 28.80 -20.89 8.94
N THR A 487 29.50 -21.35 9.97
CA THR A 487 30.04 -22.72 10.00
C THR A 487 29.16 -23.60 10.88
N CYS A 488 28.52 -24.55 10.21
CA CYS A 488 27.77 -25.67 10.76
C CYS A 488 28.40 -26.99 10.25
#